data_AF-A0A1G5R0K3-F1
#
_entry.id   AF-A0A1G5R0K3-F1
#
_cell.length_a   1.000
_cell.length_b   1.000
_cell.length_c   1.000
_cell.angle_alpha   90.00
_cell.angle_beta   90.00
_cell.angle_gamma   90.00
#
_symmetry.space_group_name_H-M   'P 1'
#
loop_
_entity.id
_entity.type
_entity.pdbx_description
1 polymer ?
#
loop_
_entity_poly.entity_id
_entity_poly.type
_entity_poly.pdbx_seq_one_letter_code
_entity_poly.pdbx_strand_id
1 'polypeptide(L)' 'MSMNLKVADAEMLEGTATGDRVMFQLKRLPPQEYVIIEMKVEE' A
#
# COMPACT_ATOMS: atom_id res chain seq x y z
N MET A 1 -16.71 0.04 -1.27
CA MET A 1 -15.95 -0.92 -2.10
C MET A 1 -14.59 -1.09 -1.44
N SER A 2 -14.20 -2.31 -1.05
CA SER A 2 -12.88 -2.60 -0.48
C SER A 2 -12.06 -3.37 -1.51
N MET A 3 -10.75 -3.10 -1.56
CA MET A 3 -9.80 -3.78 -2.44
C MET A 3 -8.65 -4.32 -1.59
N ASN A 4 -8.28 -5.58 -1.80
CA ASN A 4 -7.10 -6.18 -1.19
C ASN A 4 -5.88 -5.84 -2.04
N LEU A 5 -4.89 -5.17 -1.45
CA LEU A 5 -3.61 -4.83 -2.08
C LEU A 5 -2.47 -5.53 -1.34
N LYS A 6 -1.44 -5.95 -2.09
CA LYS A 6 -0.21 -6.46 -1.50
C LYS A 6 0.77 -5.30 -1.32
N VAL A 7 1.52 -5.30 -0.24
CA VAL A 7 2.68 -4.41 -0.06
C VAL A 7 3.94 -5.10 -0.55
N ALA A 8 4.81 -4.37 -1.25
CA ALA A 8 6.08 -4.88 -1.72
C ALA A 8 7.07 -5.08 -0.57
N ASP A 9 6.97 -4.28 0.49
CA ASP A 9 7.79 -4.34 1.69
C ASP A 9 6.91 -4.18 2.94
N ALA A 10 7.16 -5.01 3.95
CA ALA A 10 6.42 -4.96 5.21
C ALA A 10 6.80 -3.75 6.06
N GLU A 11 8.03 -3.24 5.92
CA GLU A 11 8.49 -2.02 6.63
C GLU A 11 7.64 -0.79 6.26
N MET A 12 7.00 -0.79 5.08
CA MET A 12 6.08 0.28 4.66
C MET A 12 4.80 0.37 5.50
N LEU A 13 4.49 -0.66 6.28
CA LEU A 13 3.36 -0.65 7.21
C LEU A 13 3.77 -0.12 8.59
N GLU A 14 5.07 0.01 8.88
CA GLU A 14 5.53 0.55 10.15
C GLU A 14 5.11 2.01 10.29
N GLY A 15 4.41 2.32 11.39
CA GLY A 15 3.84 3.65 11.60
C GLY A 15 2.48 3.88 10.94
N THR A 16 1.88 2.85 10.32
CA THR A 16 0.49 2.89 9.83
C THR A 16 -0.41 2.04 10.70
N ALA A 17 -1.64 2.49 10.92
CA ALA A 17 -2.66 1.79 11.67
C ALA A 17 -3.96 1.66 10.87
N THR A 18 -4.80 0.72 11.27
CA THR A 18 -6.13 0.58 10.67
C THR A 18 -6.97 1.82 10.98
N GLY A 19 -7.44 2.49 9.93
CA GLY A 19 -8.20 3.74 10.04
C GLY A 19 -7.43 4.97 9.57
N ASP A 20 -6.10 4.85 9.40
CA ASP A 20 -5.28 5.94 8.89
C ASP A 20 -5.59 6.23 7.42
N ARG A 21 -5.48 7.52 7.08
CA ARG A 21 -5.47 7.96 5.69
C ARG A 21 -4.03 7.95 5.21
N VAL A 22 -3.78 7.20 4.16
CA VAL A 22 -2.46 7.04 3.58
C VAL A 22 -2.51 7.36 2.08
N MET A 23 -1.47 8.01 1.60
CA MET A 23 -1.16 8.06 0.18
C MET A 23 -0.23 6.91 -0.18
N PHE A 24 -0.48 6.24 -1.29
CA PHE A 24 0.35 5.13 -1.75
C PHE A 24 0.54 5.13 -3.26
N GLN A 25 1.67 4.58 -3.72
CA GLN A 25 1.92 4.34 -5.14
C GLN A 25 1.74 2.86 -5.47
N LEU A 26 0.97 2.59 -6.52
CA LEU A 26 0.76 1.23 -7.03
C LEU A 26 1.65 0.95 -8.23
N LYS A 27 2.27 -0.23 -8.22
CA LYS A 27 2.93 -0.81 -9.40
C LYS A 27 2.17 -2.04 -9.85
N ARG A 28 1.86 -2.09 -11.15
CA ARG A 28 1.30 -3.28 -11.79
C ARG A 28 2.43 -4.22 -12.19
N LEU A 29 2.42 -5.43 -11.66
CA LEU A 29 3.34 -6.51 -12.00
C LEU A 29 2.63 -7.53 -12.91
N PRO A 30 3.29 -8.00 -13.99
CA PRO A 30 2.80 -9.15 -14.73
C PRO A 30 2.74 -10.39 -13.81
N PRO A 31 1.73 -11.26 -13.93
CA PRO A 31 0.70 -11.28 -14.96
C PRO A 31 -0.54 -10.40 -14.70
N GLN A 32 -0.80 -9.92 -13.48
CA GLN A 32 -1.92 -9.00 -13.16
C GLN A 32 -1.96 -8.58 -11.67
N GLU A 33 -0.81 -8.49 -11.01
CA GLU A 33 -0.76 -8.15 -9.58
C GLU A 33 -0.56 -6.64 -9.37
N TYR A 34 -1.24 -6.07 -8.38
CA TYR A 34 -0.99 -4.71 -7.92
C TYR A 34 -0.28 -4.77 -6.58
N VAL A 35 0.89 -4.16 -6.52
CA VAL A 35 1.68 -4.04 -5.30
C VAL A 35 1.87 -2.58 -4.95
N ILE A 36 1.76 -2.26 -3.68
CA ILE A 36 2.13 -0.95 -3.14
C ILE A 36 3.65 -0.91 -3.05
N ILE A 37 4.27 0.08 -3.69
CA ILE A 37 5.74 0.26 -3.71
C ILE A 37 6.21 1.45 -2.88
N GLU A 38 5.30 2.36 -2.53
CA GLU A 38 5.56 3.48 -1.63
C GLU A 38 4.27 3.78 -0.86
N MET A 39 4.39 4.14 0.41
CA MET A 39 3.28 4.52 1.29
C MET A 39 3.71 5.68 2.19
N LYS A 40 2.81 6.65 2.42
CA LYS A 40 3.00 7.78 3.32
C LYS A 40 1.70 8.08 4.06
N VAL A 41 1.77 8.27 5.37
CA VAL A 41 0.63 8.71 6.19
C VAL A 41 0.34 10.17 5.88
N GLU A 42 -0.94 10.50 5.70
CA GLU A 42 -1.40 11.88 5.60
C GLU A 42 -1.62 12.40 7.02
N GLU A 43 -0.81 13.38 7.44
CA GLU A 43 -0.92 14.07 8.74
C GLU A 43 -2.05 15.12 8.75
#